data_AF-A0A562WG56-F1
#
_entry.id   AF-A0A562WG56-F1
#
_cell.length_a   1.000
_cell.length_b   1.000
_cell.length_c   1.000
_cell.angle_alpha   90.00
_cell.angle_beta   90.00
_cell.angle_gamma   90.00
#
_symmetry.space_group_name_H-M   'P 1'
#
loop_
_entity.id
_entity.type
_entity.pdbx_description
1 polymer ?
#
loop_
_entity_poly.entity_id
_entity_poly.type
_entity_poly.pdbx_seq_one_letter_code
_entity_poly.pdbx_strand_id
1 'polypeptide(L)' 'MDPSAVWRDRLHRWRIEAYRVPDLRFAIVATNGPTESAPVWLFGMSALARWLMTHSIELDDLVRD' A
#
# COMPACT_ATOMS: atom_id res chain seq x y z
N MET A 1 -10.39 12.19 -0.78
CA MET A 1 -10.33 11.48 0.51
C MET A 1 -8.87 11.44 0.91
N ASP A 2 -8.55 11.83 2.13
CA ASP A 2 -7.17 11.76 2.60
C ASP A 2 -6.83 10.34 3.06
N PRO A 3 -5.61 9.86 2.81
CA PRO A 3 -5.18 8.57 3.34
C PRO A 3 -5.13 8.63 4.88
N SER A 4 -5.68 7.60 5.52
CA SER A 4 -5.58 7.39 6.97
C SER A 4 -4.17 6.99 7.42
N ALA A 5 -3.39 6.40 6.53
CA ALA A 5 -1.96 6.14 6.75
C ALA A 5 -1.23 6.10 5.42
N VAL A 6 0.01 6.58 5.43
CA VAL A 6 0.91 6.54 4.29
C VAL A 6 2.21 5.87 4.75
N TRP A 7 2.69 4.95 3.93
CA TRP A 7 4.01 4.35 4.08
C TRP A 7 4.81 4.55 2.81
N ARG A 8 6.13 4.46 2.98
CA ARG A 8 7.07 4.32 1.89
C ARG A 8 7.95 3.12 2.12
N ASP A 9 8.32 2.46 1.05
CA ASP A 9 9.41 1.50 1.11
C ASP A 9 10.74 2.23 1.37
N ARG A 10 11.71 1.51 1.92
CA ARG A 10 13.05 2.02 2.22
C ARG A 10 13.79 2.58 0.98
N LEU A 11 13.44 2.12 -0.22
CA LEU A 11 14.03 2.62 -1.46
C LEU A 11 13.28 3.83 -2.05
N HIS A 12 12.23 4.31 -1.38
CA HIS A 12 11.37 5.43 -1.80
C HIS A 12 10.77 5.27 -3.21
N ARG A 13 10.62 4.03 -3.67
CA ARG A 13 10.00 3.71 -4.97
C ARG A 13 8.49 3.63 -4.84
N TRP A 14 8.03 2.96 -3.81
CA TRP A 14 6.63 2.69 -3.55
C TRP A 14 6.10 3.60 -2.44
N ARG A 15 5.06 4.35 -2.78
CA ARG A 15 4.19 5.03 -1.82
C ARG A 15 2.94 4.18 -1.64
N ILE A 16 2.65 3.81 -0.40
CA ILE A 16 1.57 2.90 -0.04
C ILE A 16 0.59 3.69 0.83
N GLU A 17 -0.67 3.79 0.43
CA GLU A 17 -1.65 4.69 1.02
C GLU A 17 -2.90 3.94 1.45
N ALA A 18 -3.21 3.90 2.74
CA ALA A 18 -4.45 3.33 3.27
C ALA A 18 -5.53 4.41 3.44
N TYR A 19 -6.60 4.31 2.67
CA TYR A 19 -7.84 5.08 2.76
C TYR A 19 -8.86 4.36 3.66
N ARG A 20 -9.82 5.09 4.23
CA ARG A 20 -11.02 4.51 4.84
C ARG A 20 -12.15 4.52 3.82
N VAL A 21 -12.70 3.35 3.51
CA VAL A 21 -13.80 3.21 2.56
C VAL A 21 -15.03 2.71 3.32
N PRO A 22 -16.17 3.41 3.26
CA PRO A 22 -17.38 3.04 4.01
C PRO A 22 -17.80 1.58 3.83
N ASP A 23 -17.69 1.06 2.60
CA ASP A 23 -18.19 -0.27 2.23
C ASP A 23 -17.17 -1.41 2.40
N LEU A 24 -15.87 -1.09 2.46
CA LEU A 24 -14.76 -2.07 2.40
C LEU A 24 -13.84 -2.04 3.64
N ARG A 25 -14.21 -1.26 4.67
CA ARG A 25 -13.40 -0.93 5.87
C ARG A 25 -12.15 -0.09 5.59
N PHE A 26 -11.32 -0.41 4.61
CA PHE A 26 -10.14 0.37 4.23
C PHE A 26 -9.86 0.32 2.71
N ALA A 27 -8.83 1.03 2.21
CA ALA A 27 -8.23 0.87 0.88
C ALA A 27 -6.73 1.27 0.79
N ILE A 28 -5.78 0.35 0.67
CA ILE A 28 -4.33 0.42 0.37
C ILE A 28 -3.98 0.52 -1.14
N VAL A 29 -3.69 1.71 -1.63
CA VAL A 29 -3.14 1.88 -2.98
C VAL A 29 -1.62 1.90 -2.89
N ALA A 30 -0.92 1.16 -3.75
CA ALA A 30 0.53 1.29 -3.88
C ALA A 30 0.87 1.94 -5.22
N THR A 31 1.63 3.03 -5.21
CA THR A 31 2.03 3.78 -6.40
C THR A 31 3.55 3.89 -6.49
N ASN A 32 4.10 3.69 -7.70
CA ASN A 32 5.49 3.91 -8.04
C ASN A 32 5.56 4.92 -9.19
N GLY A 33 5.67 6.20 -8.83
CA GLY A 33 5.62 7.30 -9.81
C GLY A 33 4.24 7.48 -10.47
N PRO A 34 4.17 8.17 -11.63
CA PRO A 34 2.90 8.54 -12.26
C PRO A 34 2.21 7.41 -13.05
N THR A 35 2.91 6.30 -13.31
CA THR A 35 2.47 5.28 -14.27
C THR A 35 2.21 3.90 -13.66
N GLU A 36 2.80 3.58 -12.52
CA GLU A 36 2.57 2.30 -11.85
C GLU A 36 1.69 2.50 -10.63
N SER A 37 0.48 1.93 -10.69
CA SER A 37 -0.43 1.82 -9.56
C SER A 37 -0.87 0.37 -9.41
N ALA A 38 -0.61 -0.23 -8.25
CA ALA A 38 -1.18 -1.50 -7.86
C ALA A 38 -2.37 -1.21 -6.93
N PRO A 39 -3.62 -1.35 -7.41
CA PRO A 39 -4.76 -1.37 -6.50
C PRO A 39 -4.66 -2.69 -5.73
N VAL A 40 -4.18 -2.64 -4.48
CA VAL A 40 -4.02 -3.84 -3.65
C VAL A 40 -5.39 -4.34 -3.10
N TRP A 41 -6.52 -4.04 -3.77
CA TRP A 41 -7.86 -3.98 -3.14
C TRP A 41 -8.85 -5.06 -3.49
N LEU A 42 -9.35 -5.74 -2.44
CA LEU A 42 -10.75 -6.17 -2.15
C LEU A 42 -10.82 -7.34 -1.13
N PHE A 43 -9.71 -8.00 -0.79
CA PHE A 43 -9.72 -9.29 -0.05
C PHE A 43 -9.06 -9.27 1.35
N GLY A 44 -8.67 -8.10 1.87
CA GLY A 44 -8.06 -7.97 3.20
C GLY A 44 -6.53 -8.18 3.25
N MET A 45 -6.00 -8.44 4.45
CA MET A 45 -4.55 -8.44 4.75
C MET A 45 -3.70 -9.41 3.90
N SER A 46 -4.28 -10.53 3.44
CA SER A 46 -3.55 -11.53 2.66
C SER A 46 -3.13 -11.04 1.27
N ALA A 47 -3.93 -10.17 0.64
CA ALA A 47 -3.60 -9.58 -0.65
C ALA A 47 -2.42 -8.60 -0.52
N LEU A 48 -2.41 -7.81 0.56
CA LEU A 48 -1.29 -6.93 0.90
C LEU A 48 0.00 -7.72 1.13
N ALA A 49 -0.05 -8.76 1.97
CA ALA A 49 1.12 -9.59 2.26
C ALA A 49 1.69 -10.22 0.98
N ARG A 50 0.82 -10.72 0.09
CA ARG A 50 1.24 -11.28 -1.21
C ARG A 50 1.87 -10.23 -2.13
N TRP A 51 1.32 -9.03 -2.15
CA TRP A 51 1.86 -7.93 -2.96
C TRP A 51 3.23 -7.49 -2.46
N LEU A 52 3.40 -7.33 -1.14
CA LEU A 52 4.68 -7.04 -0.49
C LEU A 52 5.73 -8.11 -0.82
N MET A 53 5.38 -9.39 -0.70
CA MET A 53 6.25 -10.51 -1.09
C MET A 53 6.68 -10.45 -2.56
N THR A 54 5.76 -10.12 -3.47
CA THR A 54 6.05 -10.04 -4.92
C THR A 54 7.07 -8.94 -5.22
N HIS A 55 7.06 -7.86 -4.43
CA HIS A 55 7.97 -6.72 -4.61
C HIS A 55 9.20 -6.79 -3.68
N SER A 56 9.36 -7.89 -2.93
CA SER A 56 10.42 -8.04 -1.92
C SER A 56 10.50 -6.87 -0.94
N ILE A 57 9.33 -6.37 -0.51
CA ILE A 57 9.21 -5.31 0.51
C ILE A 57 8.90 -6.00 1.83
N GLU A 58 9.82 -5.95 2.79
CA GLU A 58 9.55 -6.45 4.14
C GLU A 58 8.72 -5.47 4.96
N LEU A 59 8.05 -5.95 6.01
CA LEU A 59 7.27 -5.07 6.89
C LEU A 59 8.16 -4.02 7.55
N ASP A 60 9.39 -4.40 7.90
CA ASP A 60 10.39 -3.54 8.53
C ASP A 60 10.96 -2.49 7.56
N ASP A 61 10.78 -2.68 6.25
CA ASP A 61 11.14 -1.69 5.22
C ASP A 61 10.06 -0.60 5.06
N LEU A 62 8.89 -0.74 5.68
CA LEU A 62 7.82 0.24 5.62
C LEU A 62 8.05 1.36 6.63
N VAL A 63 8.39 2.54 6.13
CA VAL A 63 8.53 3.75 6.93
C VAL A 63 7.24 4.55 6.86
N ARG A 64 6.75 5.00 8.01
CA ARG A 64 5.58 5.90 8.08
C ARG A 64 5.97 7.29 7.56
N ASP A 65 5.25 7.77 6.56
CA ASP A 65 5.37 9.13 5.99
C ASP A 65 4.51 10.12 6.80
#